data_AF-A0A9R0U936-F1
#
_entry.id   AF-A0A9R0U936-F1
#
_cell.length_a   1.000
_cell.length_b   1.000
_cell.length_c   1.000
_cell.angle_alpha   90.00
_cell.angle_beta   90.00
_cell.angle_gamma   90.00
#
_symmetry.space_group_name_H-M   'P 1'
#
loop_
_entity.id
_entity.type
_entity.pdbx_description
1 polymer ?
#
loop_
_entity_poly.entity_id
_entity_poly.type
_entity_poly.pdbx_seq_one_letter_code
_entity_poly.pdbx_strand_id
1 'polypeptide(L)' 'MAIMSLDPTGTGRKRWTMRWKPALNAFEIAFDGRLAAGRK' A
#
# COMPACT_ATOMS: atom_id res chain seq x y z
N MET A 1 11.57 -25.89 -13.30
CA MET A 1 11.01 -24.53 -13.47
C MET A 1 10.71 -24.00 -12.07
N ALA A 2 11.48 -23.03 -11.56
CA ALA A 2 11.31 -22.53 -10.19
C ALA A 2 10.66 -21.14 -10.24
N ILE A 3 9.45 -21.00 -9.71
CA ILE A 3 8.82 -19.70 -9.46
C ILE A 3 9.43 -19.19 -8.15
N MET A 4 10.57 -18.50 -8.22
CA MET A 4 11.10 -17.81 -7.06
C MET A 4 10.24 -16.57 -6.78
N SER A 5 9.72 -16.47 -5.56
CA SER A 5 8.94 -15.31 -5.13
C SER A 5 9.80 -14.05 -5.19
N LEU A 6 9.26 -12.98 -5.78
CA LEU A 6 9.95 -11.70 -6.01
C LEU A 6 10.39 -11.01 -4.69
N ASP A 7 9.72 -11.31 -3.58
CA ASP A 7 10.09 -10.87 -2.24
C ASP A 7 9.70 -11.96 -1.22
N PRO A 8 10.54 -12.99 -1.03
CA PRO A 8 10.20 -14.13 -0.18
C PRO A 8 10.09 -13.75 1.31
N THR A 9 10.61 -12.57 1.69
CA THR A 9 10.59 -12.07 3.07
C THR A 9 9.52 -10.99 3.31
N GLY A 10 8.90 -10.47 2.25
CA GLY A 10 7.95 -9.36 2.33
C GLY A 10 8.57 -8.02 2.78
N THR A 11 9.90 -7.91 2.79
CA THR A 11 10.61 -6.72 3.31
C THR A 11 10.43 -5.54 2.37
N GLY A 12 10.44 -5.77 1.06
CA GLY A 12 10.20 -4.74 0.05
C GLY A 12 8.79 -4.16 0.17
N ARG A 13 7.80 -5.04 0.34
CA ARG A 13 6.40 -4.63 0.59
C ARG A 13 6.29 -3.78 1.86
N LYS A 14 6.89 -4.20 2.97
CA LYS A 14 6.87 -3.45 4.24
C LYS A 14 7.51 -2.06 4.10
N ARG A 15 8.68 -1.97 3.45
CA ARG A 15 9.37 -0.69 3.22
C ARG A 15 8.55 0.24 2.33
N TRP A 16 7.93 -0.30 1.27
CA TRP A 16 7.06 0.48 0.40
C TRP A 16 5.86 1.04 1.16
N THR A 17 5.13 0.20 1.90
CA THR A 17 3.96 0.64 2.67
C THR A 17 4.34 1.69 3.72
N MET A 18 5.47 1.51 4.43
CA MET A 18 5.94 2.53 5.38
C MET A 18 6.31 3.85 4.70
N ARG A 19 6.98 3.80 3.53
CA ARG A 19 7.38 5.01 2.80
C ARG A 19 6.18 5.83 2.31
N TRP A 20 5.09 5.18 1.91
CA TRP A 20 3.93 5.86 1.34
C TRP A 20 2.78 6.11 2.29
N LYS A 21 2.82 5.55 3.51
CA LYS A 21 1.77 5.73 4.52
C LYS A 21 1.40 7.20 4.78
N PRO A 22 2.35 8.15 4.92
CA PRO A 22 2.01 9.56 5.13
C PRO A 22 1.27 10.18 3.94
N ALA A 23 1.69 9.85 2.72
CA ALA A 23 1.05 10.34 1.51
C ALA A 23 -0.37 9.79 1.40
N LEU A 24 -0.58 8.49 1.64
CA LEU A 24 -1.90 7.86 1.63
C LEU A 24 -2.83 8.47 2.68
N ASN A 25 -2.34 8.73 3.90
CA ASN A 25 -3.11 9.43 4.92
C ASN A 25 -3.48 10.86 4.48
N ALA A 26 -2.57 11.59 3.85
CA ALA A 26 -2.85 12.92 3.30
C ALA A 26 -3.87 12.86 2.16
N PHE A 27 -3.84 11.82 1.32
CA PHE A 27 -4.85 11.56 0.31
C PHE A 27 -6.23 11.26 0.94
N GLU A 28 -6.30 10.52 2.03
CA GLU A 28 -7.57 10.28 2.75
C GLU A 28 -8.18 11.57 3.29
N ILE A 29 -7.36 12.49 3.80
CA ILE A 29 -7.83 13.78 4.33
C ILE A 29 -8.22 14.73 3.18
N ALA A 30 -7.40 14.82 2.13
CA ALA A 30 -7.62 15.73 1.02
C ALA A 30 -8.77 15.29 0.09
N PHE A 31 -9.09 13.99 0.07
CA PHE A 31 -10.12 13.40 -0.77
C PHE A 31 -11.13 12.61 0.08
N ASP A 32 -11.68 13.27 1.10
CA ASP A 32 -12.72 12.70 1.96
C ASP A 32 -13.88 12.13 1.12
N GLY A 33 -14.33 10.92 1.47
CA GLY A 33 -15.40 10.19 0.77
C GLY A 33 -15.05 9.48 -0.54
N ARG A 34 -13.87 9.70 -1.17
CA ARG A 34 -13.51 9.03 -2.45
C ARG A 34 -12.85 7.66 -2.29
N LEU A 35 -12.00 7.48 -1.28
CA LEU A 35 -11.31 6.19 -1.03
C LEU A 35 -12.21 5.14 -0.34
N ALA A 36 -13.37 5.54 0.19
CA ALA A 36 -14.37 4.63 0.75
C ALA A 36 -15.20 3.91 -0.34
N ALA A 37 -15.16 4.35 -1.59
CA ALA A 37 -15.97 3.83 -2.69
C ALA A 37 -15.67 2.35 -3.06
N GLY A 38 -14.57 1.78 -2.54
CA GLY A 38 -14.22 0.37 -2.70
C GLY A 38 -14.43 -0.50 -1.46
N ARG A 39 -14.91 0.07 -0.34
CA ARG A 39 -15.17 -0.68 0.90
C ARG A 39 -16.60 -1.22 0.86
N LYS A 40 -16.80 -2.32 0.12
CA LYS A 40 -18.00 -3.14 0.19
C LYS A 40 -17.71 -4.40 0.99
#